data_AF-A0A7G8AHX6-F1
#
_entry.id   AF-A0A7G8AHX6-F1
#
_cell.length_a   1.000
_cell.length_b   1.000
_cell.length_c   1.000
_cell.angle_alpha   90.00
_cell.angle_beta   90.00
_cell.angle_gamma   90.00
#
_symmetry.space_group_name_H-M   'P 1'
#
loop_
_entity.id
_entity.type
_entity.pdbx_description
1 polymer ?
#
loop_
_entity_poly.entity_id
_entity_poly.type
_entity_poly.pdbx_seq_one_letter_code
_entity_poly.pdbx_strand_id
1 'polypeptide(L)'
;MIVRYGGGNDGIVDYLINGRKAERQYTRDELDHRVVLDGDLQTTDKIIDSIENKSQERYLHITLSFHESHVSNEVLKAVVDDYKKLLMNAYHPDECSFYAEAHLPKIRHIQDNSTGELVERKPLFIL
;
A
#
# COMPACT_ATOMS: atom_id res chain seq x y z
N MET A 1 4.62 -2.03 -14.89
CA MET A 1 4.51 -2.14 -13.42
C MET A 1 5.90 -2.27 -12.81
N ILE A 2 6.19 -1.55 -11.73
CA ILE A 2 7.41 -1.73 -10.91
C ILE A 2 7.01 -2.42 -9.61
N VAL A 3 7.78 -3.40 -9.19
CA VAL A 3 7.59 -4.14 -7.93
C VAL A 3 8.75 -3.82 -7.00
N ARG A 4 8.44 -3.47 -5.75
CA ARG A 4 9.42 -3.28 -4.68
C ARG A 4 8.97 -4.06 -3.47
N TYR A 5 9.92 -4.64 -2.75
CA TYR A 5 9.67 -5.30 -1.46
C TYR A 5 10.52 -4.63 -0.39
N GLY A 6 10.06 -4.70 0.85
CA GLY A 6 10.80 -4.26 2.02
C GLY A 6 10.19 -4.84 3.29
N GLY A 7 10.85 -4.63 4.41
CA GLY A 7 10.29 -4.87 5.72
C GLY A 7 10.18 -3.57 6.51
N GLY A 8 9.49 -3.64 7.63
CA GLY A 8 9.41 -2.53 8.57
C GLY A 8 9.13 -3.02 9.98
N ASN A 9 9.33 -2.13 10.95
CA ASN A 9 9.12 -2.42 12.35
C ASN A 9 7.78 -1.86 12.84
N ASP A 10 7.43 -0.64 12.48
CA ASP A 10 6.21 0.06 12.89
C ASP A 10 5.75 1.07 11.81
N GLY A 11 4.70 1.85 12.10
CA GLY A 11 4.33 3.04 11.33
C GLY A 11 3.61 2.83 9.99
N ILE A 12 3.44 1.58 9.52
CA ILE A 12 2.81 1.31 8.22
C ILE A 12 1.35 1.77 8.16
N VAL A 13 0.59 1.63 9.24
CA VAL A 13 -0.82 2.05 9.28
C VAL A 13 -0.96 3.55 9.18
N ASP A 14 -0.17 4.32 9.94
CA ASP A 14 -0.15 5.77 9.82
C ASP A 14 0.32 6.21 8.42
N TYR A 15 1.31 5.52 7.84
CA TYR A 15 1.75 5.79 6.48
C TYR A 15 0.64 5.57 5.41
N LEU A 16 -0.16 4.51 5.56
CA LEU A 16 -1.25 4.19 4.64
C LEU A 16 -2.43 5.17 4.77
N ILE A 17 -2.75 5.59 6.00
CA ILE A 17 -3.89 6.48 6.28
C ILE A 17 -3.48 7.95 6.08
N ASN A 18 -2.41 8.38 6.75
CA ASN A 18 -2.01 9.78 6.89
C ASN A 18 -0.75 10.15 6.11
N GLY A 19 -0.05 9.17 5.53
CA GLY A 19 1.27 9.36 4.93
C GLY A 19 1.35 10.56 3.99
N ARG A 20 2.01 11.62 4.46
CA ARG A 20 2.20 12.88 3.75
C ARG A 20 3.69 13.05 3.45
N LYS A 21 4.03 13.37 2.20
CA LYS A 21 5.34 13.97 1.91
C LYS A 21 5.29 15.41 2.44
N ALA A 22 6.27 15.81 3.24
CA ALA A 22 6.32 17.10 3.95
C ALA A 22 5.99 18.33 3.08
N GLU A 23 6.22 18.22 1.77
CA GLU A 23 6.02 19.31 0.81
C GLU A 23 4.63 19.35 0.17
N ARG A 24 3.76 18.33 0.35
CA ARG A 24 2.47 18.27 -0.35
C ARG A 24 1.44 19.20 0.28
N GLN A 25 0.71 19.93 -0.58
CA GLN A 25 -0.38 20.82 -0.20
C GLN A 25 -1.64 20.08 0.30
N TYR A 26 -1.84 18.84 -0.15
CA TYR A 26 -3.03 18.04 0.12
C TYR A 26 -2.72 16.85 1.03
N THR A 27 -3.71 16.45 1.83
CA THR A 27 -3.72 15.24 2.67
C THR A 27 -3.89 13.96 1.82
N ARG A 28 -3.59 12.80 2.39
CA ARG A 28 -3.73 11.50 1.70
C ARG A 28 -5.19 11.26 1.28
N ASP A 29 -6.14 11.56 2.17
CA ASP A 29 -7.57 11.41 1.88
C ASP A 29 -8.07 12.35 0.78
N GLU A 30 -7.50 13.54 0.64
CA GLU A 30 -7.81 14.44 -0.48
C GLU A 30 -7.20 13.94 -1.80
N LEU A 31 -6.03 13.30 -1.71
CA LEU A 31 -5.25 12.84 -2.84
C LEU A 31 -5.77 11.53 -3.44
N ASP A 32 -6.18 10.58 -2.60
CA ASP A 32 -6.38 9.18 -3.02
C ASP A 32 -7.72 8.62 -2.52
N HIS A 33 -8.34 7.77 -3.34
CA HIS A 33 -9.33 6.80 -2.88
C HIS A 33 -8.59 5.56 -2.40
N ARG A 34 -8.72 5.24 -1.11
CA ARG A 34 -8.25 3.97 -0.54
C ARG A 34 -9.25 2.87 -0.85
N VAL A 35 -8.76 1.79 -1.44
CA VAL A 35 -9.57 0.61 -1.75
C VAL A 35 -8.91 -0.58 -1.07
N VAL A 36 -9.57 -1.12 -0.04
CA VAL A 36 -9.14 -2.38 0.60
C VAL A 36 -9.51 -3.51 -0.34
N LEU A 37 -8.54 -4.37 -0.67
CA LEU A 37 -8.70 -5.48 -1.59
C LEU A 37 -8.68 -6.84 -0.88
N ASP A 38 -7.99 -6.94 0.26
CA ASP A 38 -8.00 -8.12 1.12
C ASP A 38 -7.60 -7.72 2.56
N GLY A 39 -8.09 -8.47 3.54
CA GLY A 39 -7.73 -8.31 4.95
C GLY A 39 -8.37 -7.12 5.65
N ASP A 40 -7.87 -6.86 6.87
CA ASP A 40 -8.28 -5.76 7.72
C ASP A 40 -7.04 -5.05 8.29
N LEU A 41 -6.96 -3.73 8.08
CA LEU A 41 -5.79 -2.95 8.47
C LEU A 41 -5.64 -2.86 9.98
N GLN A 42 -6.73 -2.74 10.72
CA GLN A 42 -6.69 -2.63 12.19
C GLN A 42 -6.24 -3.94 12.84
N THR A 43 -6.66 -5.07 12.28
CA THR A 43 -6.21 -6.39 12.70
C THR A 43 -4.72 -6.57 12.41
N THR A 44 -4.27 -6.14 11.23
CA THR A 44 -2.85 -6.17 10.86
C THR A 44 -1.99 -5.34 11.81
N ASP A 45 -2.45 -4.13 12.16
CA ASP A 45 -1.80 -3.23 13.12
C ASP A 45 -1.60 -3.91 14.48
N LYS A 46 -2.68 -4.49 15.03
CA LYS A 46 -2.66 -5.20 16.31
C LYS A 46 -1.72 -6.41 16.28
N ILE A 47 -1.65 -7.14 15.16
CA ILE A 47 -0.74 -8.27 15.00
C ILE A 47 0.71 -7.79 15.00
N ILE A 48 1.04 -6.74 14.25
CA ILE A 48 2.38 -6.14 14.24
C ILE A 48 2.77 -5.69 15.66
N ASP A 49 1.86 -5.01 16.36
CA ASP A 49 2.09 -4.52 17.72
C ASP A 49 2.22 -5.63 18.76
N SER A 50 1.61 -6.80 18.51
CA SER A 50 1.76 -7.97 19.37
C SER A 50 3.15 -8.62 19.31
N ILE A 51 3.90 -8.37 18.22
CA ILE A 51 5.26 -8.89 18.04
C ILE A 51 6.22 -8.01 18.85
N GLU A 52 6.96 -8.65 19.78
CA GLU A 52 7.95 -7.99 20.64
C GLU A 52 8.97 -7.20 19.80
N ASN A 53 9.16 -5.92 20.10
CA ASN A 53 10.08 -5.07 19.37
C ASN A 53 11.52 -5.20 19.88
N LYS A 54 12.38 -5.86 19.11
CA LYS A 54 13.84 -6.00 19.29
C LYS A 54 14.62 -5.29 18.17
N SER A 55 14.02 -4.28 17.56
CA SER A 55 14.56 -3.57 16.38
C SER A 55 14.69 -4.42 15.11
N GLN A 56 13.95 -5.52 15.00
CA GLN A 56 13.82 -6.36 13.81
C GLN A 56 12.68 -5.91 12.88
N GLU A 57 12.62 -6.46 11.67
CA GLU A 57 11.43 -6.32 10.83
C GLU A 57 10.28 -7.16 11.40
N ARG A 58 9.14 -6.52 11.68
CA ARG A 58 7.92 -7.15 12.21
C ARG A 58 6.88 -7.43 11.13
N TYR A 59 7.03 -6.83 9.96
CA TYR A 59 6.22 -7.10 8.78
C TYR A 59 7.05 -6.99 7.51
N LEU A 60 6.58 -7.66 6.46
CA LEU A 60 7.02 -7.50 5.08
C LEU A 60 5.94 -6.72 4.33
N HIS A 61 6.34 -5.93 3.35
CA HIS A 61 5.41 -5.27 2.44
C HIS A 61 5.93 -5.34 1.01
N ILE A 62 5.01 -5.39 0.04
CA ILE A 62 5.31 -5.33 -1.38
C ILE A 62 4.51 -4.19 -2.00
N THR A 63 5.19 -3.28 -2.66
CA THR A 63 4.57 -2.17 -3.37
C THR A 63 4.58 -2.41 -4.88
N LEU A 64 3.42 -2.35 -5.51
CA LEU A 64 3.25 -2.37 -6.96
C LEU A 64 2.90 -0.97 -7.46
N SER A 65 3.68 -0.45 -8.41
CA SER A 65 3.43 0.84 -9.07
C SER A 65 3.06 0.63 -10.53
N PHE A 66 1.89 1.11 -10.95
CA PHE A 66 1.39 0.94 -12.31
C PHE A 66 1.87 2.06 -13.24
N HIS A 67 2.08 1.70 -14.51
CA HIS A 67 2.34 2.71 -15.54
C HIS A 67 1.03 3.28 -16.09
N GLU A 68 -0.03 2.49 -16.02
CA GLU A 68 -1.37 2.79 -16.46
C GLU A 68 -2.01 3.83 -15.53
N SER A 69 -2.67 4.84 -16.10
CA SER A 69 -3.37 5.88 -15.34
C SER A 69 -4.65 5.38 -14.70
N HIS A 70 -5.18 4.25 -15.16
CA HIS A 70 -6.38 3.62 -14.63
C HIS A 70 -6.22 2.09 -14.67
N VAL A 71 -6.58 1.46 -13.56
CA VAL A 71 -6.68 0.00 -13.40
C VAL A 71 -7.99 -0.25 -12.66
N SER A 72 -8.81 -1.19 -13.15
CA SER A 72 -10.10 -1.49 -12.52
C SER A 72 -9.91 -2.23 -11.20
N ASN A 73 -10.85 -2.07 -10.27
CA ASN A 73 -10.83 -2.80 -8.99
C ASN A 73 -10.82 -4.32 -9.19
N GLU A 74 -11.45 -4.83 -10.25
CA GLU A 74 -11.44 -6.25 -10.61
C GLU A 74 -10.03 -6.74 -10.96
N VAL A 75 -9.30 -5.99 -11.79
CA VAL A 75 -7.91 -6.32 -12.14
C VAL A 75 -7.01 -6.21 -10.91
N LEU A 76 -7.19 -5.17 -10.09
CA LEU A 76 -6.44 -5.02 -8.85
C LEU A 76 -6.67 -6.20 -7.91
N LYS A 77 -7.92 -6.61 -7.71
CA LYS A 77 -8.29 -7.77 -6.89
C LYS A 77 -7.69 -9.06 -7.44
N ALA A 78 -7.74 -9.28 -8.76
CA ALA A 78 -7.13 -10.44 -9.40
C ALA A 78 -5.62 -10.51 -9.16
N VAL A 79 -4.92 -9.38 -9.26
CA VAL A 79 -3.49 -9.30 -8.94
C VAL A 79 -3.22 -9.64 -7.47
N VAL A 80 -4.03 -9.11 -6.54
CA VAL A 80 -3.91 -9.45 -5.11
C VAL A 80 -4.06 -10.95 -4.89
N ASP A 81 -5.09 -11.54 -5.49
CA ASP A 81 -5.40 -12.97 -5.33
C ASP A 81 -4.29 -13.86 -5.88
N ASP A 82 -3.71 -13.50 -7.02
CA ASP A 82 -2.57 -14.22 -7.61
C ASP A 82 -1.32 -14.12 -6.71
N TYR A 83 -1.02 -12.93 -6.18
CA TYR A 83 0.10 -12.74 -5.25
C TYR A 83 -0.10 -13.51 -3.95
N LYS A 84 -1.29 -13.43 -3.35
CA LYS A 84 -1.64 -14.14 -2.12
C LYS A 84 -1.50 -15.64 -2.32
N LYS A 85 -2.06 -16.17 -3.42
CA LYS A 85 -1.93 -17.60 -3.77
C LYS A 85 -0.49 -18.02 -3.99
N LEU A 86 0.33 -17.20 -4.64
CA LEU A 86 1.73 -17.52 -4.90
C LEU A 86 2.59 -17.50 -3.63
N LEU A 87 2.49 -16.41 -2.85
CA LEU A 87 3.35 -16.17 -1.70
C LEU A 87 2.93 -16.97 -0.48
N MET A 88 1.64 -17.22 -0.30
CA MET A 88 1.10 -17.90 0.87
C MET A 88 0.86 -19.41 0.62
N ASN A 89 1.34 -19.96 -0.50
CA ASN A 89 1.03 -21.35 -0.89
C ASN A 89 1.48 -22.42 0.12
N ALA A 90 2.50 -22.12 0.93
CA ALA A 90 3.09 -23.00 1.91
C ALA A 90 2.55 -22.77 3.32
N TYR A 91 1.69 -21.76 3.50
CA TYR A 91 1.12 -21.38 4.78
C TYR A 91 -0.35 -21.77 4.84
N HIS A 92 -0.81 -22.17 6.02
CA HIS A 92 -2.23 -22.24 6.31
C HIS A 92 -2.82 -20.81 6.45
N PRO A 93 -4.12 -20.62 6.15
CA PRO A 93 -4.76 -19.31 6.22
C PRO A 93 -4.69 -18.60 7.58
N ASP A 94 -4.45 -19.35 8.66
CA ASP A 94 -4.33 -18.88 10.04
C ASP A 94 -2.89 -18.67 10.51
N GLU A 95 -1.88 -18.96 9.68
CA GLU A 95 -0.46 -18.80 10.04
C GLU A 95 0.09 -17.41 9.71
N CYS A 96 -0.53 -16.69 8.78
CA CYS A 96 -0.06 -15.38 8.32
C CYS A 96 -1.21 -14.38 8.21
N SER A 97 -1.00 -13.18 8.76
CA SER A 97 -1.86 -12.03 8.47
C SER A 97 -1.49 -11.46 7.11
N PHE A 98 -2.49 -11.23 6.26
CA PHE A 98 -2.32 -10.63 4.94
C PHE A 98 -3.28 -9.46 4.78
N TYR A 99 -2.77 -8.34 4.28
CA TYR A 99 -3.54 -7.14 4.02
C TYR A 99 -3.14 -6.55 2.68
N ALA A 100 -4.11 -6.00 1.95
CA ALA A 100 -3.85 -5.39 0.66
C ALA A 100 -4.74 -4.18 0.43
N GLU A 101 -4.15 -3.06 0.02
CA GLU A 101 -4.88 -1.87 -0.39
C GLU A 101 -4.29 -1.16 -1.60
N ALA A 102 -5.16 -0.50 -2.37
CA ALA A 102 -4.78 0.40 -3.46
C ALA A 102 -5.07 1.86 -3.11
N HIS A 103 -4.16 2.74 -3.52
CA HIS A 103 -4.34 4.19 -3.57
C HIS A 103 -4.61 4.61 -5.02
N LEU A 104 -5.86 4.99 -5.28
CA LEU A 104 -6.30 5.46 -6.60
C LEU A 104 -6.36 7.00 -6.59
N PRO A 105 -5.59 7.71 -7.43
CA PRO A 105 -5.57 9.17 -7.42
C PRO A 105 -6.94 9.80 -7.69
N LYS A 106 -7.45 10.60 -6.75
CA LYS A 106 -8.57 11.54 -6.94
C LYS A 106 -8.15 12.71 -7.82
N ILE A 107 -7.00 13.28 -7.47
CA ILE A 107 -6.34 14.36 -8.21
C ILE A 107 -5.35 13.73 -9.18
N ARG A 108 -5.62 13.86 -10.48
CA ARG A 108 -4.82 13.23 -11.55
C ARG A 108 -3.49 13.91 -11.83
N HIS A 109 -3.38 15.20 -11.56
CA HIS A 109 -2.16 15.98 -11.79
C HIS A 109 -1.85 16.84 -10.58
N ILE A 110 -0.61 16.84 -10.16
CA ILE A 110 -0.11 17.75 -9.14
C ILE A 110 1.10 18.49 -9.70
N GLN A 111 1.26 19.73 -9.27
CA GLN A 111 2.49 20.47 -9.58
C GLN A 111 3.61 19.91 -8.69
N ASP A 112 4.72 19.54 -9.30
CA ASP A 112 5.93 19.21 -8.58
C ASP A 112 6.50 20.51 -7.98
N ASN A 113 6.71 20.54 -6.67
CA ASN A 113 7.18 21.76 -6.00
C ASN A 113 8.62 22.13 -6.34
N SER A 114 9.42 21.15 -6.76
CA SER A 114 10.84 21.34 -7.07
C SER A 114 11.05 21.82 -8.50
N THR A 115 10.26 21.33 -9.46
CA THR A 115 10.40 21.68 -10.89
C THR A 115 9.31 22.63 -11.40
N GLY A 116 8.18 22.73 -10.70
CA GLY A 116 7.01 23.48 -11.16
C GLY A 116 6.22 22.77 -12.27
N GLU A 117 6.61 21.57 -12.68
CA GLU A 117 5.95 20.83 -13.75
C GLU A 117 4.68 20.11 -13.27
N LEU A 118 3.70 19.95 -14.15
CA LEU A 118 2.51 19.12 -13.88
C LEU A 118 2.87 17.64 -14.04
N VAL A 119 2.89 16.92 -12.93
CA VAL A 119 3.16 15.48 -12.90
C VAL A 119 1.86 14.70 -12.73
N GLU A 120 1.65 13.73 -13.62
CA GLU A 120 0.53 12.80 -13.53
C GLU A 120 0.71 11.84 -12.34
N ARG A 121 -0.34 11.66 -11.54
CA ARG A 121 -0.37 10.70 -10.44
C ARG A 121 -0.90 9.35 -10.95
N LYS A 122 -0.18 8.28 -10.61
CA LYS A 122 -0.51 6.91 -10.99
C LYS A 122 -0.94 6.06 -9.80
N PRO A 123 -1.75 5.01 -10.01
CA PRO A 123 -2.15 4.08 -8.95
C PRO A 123 -0.94 3.44 -8.25
N LEU A 124 -1.03 3.35 -6.92
CA LEU A 124 -0.08 2.65 -6.06
C LEU A 124 -0.81 1.54 -5.32
N PHE A 125 -0.18 0.38 -5.19
CA PHE A 125 -0.73 -0.75 -4.49
C PHE A 125 0.27 -1.29 -3.47
N ILE A 126 -0.22 -1.69 -2.30
CA ILE A 126 0.60 -2.19 -1.20
C ILE A 126 -0.03 -3.49 -0.68
N LEU A 127 0.81 -4.52 -0.62
CA LEU A 127 0.62 -5.83 0.01
C LEU A 127 1.43 -5.88 1.31
#